data_AF-X0XI37-F1
#
_entry.id   AF-X0XI37-F1
#
_cell.length_a   1.000
_cell.length_b   1.000
_cell.length_c   1.000
_cell.angle_alpha   90.00
_cell.angle_beta   90.00
_cell.angle_gamma   90.00
#
_symmetry.space_group_name_H-M   'P 1'
#
loop_
_entity.id
_entity.type
_entity.pdbx_description
1 polymer ?
#
loop_
_entity_poly.entity_id
_entity_poly.type
_entity_poly.pdbx_seq_one_letter_code
_entity_poly.pdbx_strand_id
1 'polypeptide(L)'
;MNKEIGGKMSPNEEENEEKQPIDEEEESIEDSPDEPIEDLDTQKELDRLRFHYRGFTLEELKKMNMDQFIQLLPARARRSLRRGLPPRQKKLLERLRRSYRAKKRGKDIVTRTHVRDMLIFPEMVGLKIG
;
A
#
# COMPACT_ATOMS: atom_id res chain seq x y z
N MET A 1 13.16 -1.28 -64.75
CA MET A 1 13.24 -0.07 -63.92
C MET A 1 13.50 -0.52 -62.50
N ASN A 2 14.77 -0.49 -62.09
CA ASN A 2 15.33 -0.51 -60.73
C ASN A 2 16.86 -0.50 -60.93
N LYS A 3 17.52 0.57 -60.49
CA LYS A 3 18.96 0.83 -60.69
C LYS A 3 19.76 0.11 -59.60
N GLU A 4 20.79 -0.63 -60.00
CA GLU A 4 21.88 -1.12 -59.14
C GLU A 4 22.98 -0.06 -58.98
N ILE A 5 24.02 -0.44 -58.21
CA ILE A 5 25.28 0.22 -57.81
C ILE A 5 25.16 0.86 -56.41
N GLY A 6 25.88 0.47 -55.35
CA GLY A 6 27.11 -0.32 -55.22
C GLY A 6 28.09 0.42 -54.28
N GLY A 7 28.69 -0.29 -53.33
CA GLY A 7 29.77 0.20 -52.45
C GLY A 7 29.71 -0.47 -51.08
N LYS A 8 30.27 -1.66 -50.86
CA LYS A 8 31.69 -2.10 -50.70
C LYS A 8 32.39 -1.66 -49.39
N MET A 9 32.92 -2.72 -48.75
CA MET A 9 34.13 -2.83 -47.93
C MET A 9 34.12 -2.37 -46.46
N SER A 10 33.94 -3.38 -45.60
CA SER A 10 34.97 -4.00 -44.74
C SER A 10 35.50 -3.28 -43.48
N PRO A 11 35.95 -4.09 -42.49
CA PRO A 11 35.87 -3.81 -41.06
C PRO A 11 37.20 -3.31 -40.49
N ASN A 12 37.16 -2.62 -39.35
CA ASN A 12 38.35 -2.42 -38.52
C ASN A 12 38.07 -2.98 -37.12
N GLU A 13 38.59 -4.19 -36.89
CA GLU A 13 39.03 -4.68 -35.59
C GLU A 13 40.48 -4.19 -35.34
N GLU A 14 40.85 -4.17 -34.06
CA GLU A 14 42.22 -4.03 -33.49
C GLU A 14 42.86 -2.63 -33.64
N GLU A 15 43.57 -2.05 -32.67
CA GLU A 15 43.98 -2.42 -31.31
C GLU A 15 44.60 -1.16 -30.68
N ASN A 16 44.72 -1.15 -29.36
CA ASN A 16 45.67 -0.39 -28.54
C ASN A 16 45.65 1.14 -28.59
N GLU A 17 44.98 1.74 -27.59
CA GLU A 17 45.53 2.92 -26.92
C GLU A 17 45.83 2.59 -25.47
N GLU A 18 47.08 2.83 -25.12
CA GLU A 18 47.76 2.53 -23.86
C GLU A 18 46.99 3.04 -22.65
N LYS A 19 46.72 2.16 -21.68
CA LYS A 19 46.40 2.60 -20.32
C LYS A 19 47.68 3.19 -19.72
N GLN A 20 47.80 4.51 -19.72
CA GLN A 20 48.77 5.19 -18.88
C GLN A 20 48.39 4.96 -17.41
N PRO A 21 49.36 4.61 -16.53
CA PRO A 21 49.11 4.47 -15.11
C PRO A 21 48.86 5.86 -14.54
N ILE A 22 47.65 6.13 -14.07
CA ILE A 22 47.41 7.34 -13.28
C ILE A 22 47.73 6.96 -11.85
N ASP A 23 48.74 7.64 -11.35
CA ASP A 23 49.43 7.41 -10.10
C ASP A 23 48.51 7.40 -8.89
N GLU A 24 48.97 6.67 -7.89
CA GLU A 24 48.53 6.66 -6.51
C GLU A 24 48.48 8.09 -5.95
N GLU A 25 47.31 8.72 -6.01
CA GLU A 25 46.91 9.69 -5.00
C GLU A 25 45.85 9.00 -4.14
N GLU A 26 46.35 8.26 -3.14
CA GLU A 26 45.62 8.07 -1.90
C GLU A 26 45.33 9.45 -1.33
N GLU A 27 44.18 10.02 -1.71
CA GLU A 27 43.63 11.15 -0.99
C GLU A 27 43.24 10.60 0.39
N SER A 28 44.20 10.73 1.31
CA SER A 28 44.06 10.53 2.73
C SER A 28 42.93 11.44 3.22
N ILE A 29 41.71 10.89 3.23
CA ILE A 29 40.61 11.47 3.99
C ILE A 29 40.99 11.28 5.45
N GLU A 30 41.62 12.31 6.01
CA GLU A 30 41.89 12.44 7.43
C GLU A 30 40.61 12.23 8.23
N ASP A 31 40.69 11.23 9.08
CA ASP A 31 39.85 10.89 10.22
C ASP A 31 39.20 12.11 10.88
N SER A 32 37.91 12.33 10.61
CA SER A 32 37.02 13.00 11.56
C SER A 32 36.00 11.97 12.03
N PRO A 33 36.18 11.40 13.24
CA PRO A 33 35.23 10.46 13.79
C PRO A 33 33.97 11.21 14.24
N ASP A 34 32.83 10.60 13.95
CA ASP A 34 31.54 10.84 14.62
C ASP A 34 30.85 12.19 14.35
N GLU A 35 30.36 12.42 13.13
CA GLU A 35 28.99 12.95 13.07
C GLU A 35 28.04 11.75 13.19
N PRO A 36 27.32 11.60 14.33
CA PRO A 36 26.23 10.66 14.37
C PRO A 36 25.25 11.12 13.29
N ILE A 37 25.07 10.29 12.25
CA ILE A 37 23.90 10.41 11.37
C ILE A 37 22.72 10.40 12.34
N GLU A 38 22.06 11.54 12.52
CA GLU A 38 20.92 11.65 13.42
C GLU A 38 20.02 10.47 13.13
N ASP A 39 19.75 9.65 14.16
CA ASP A 39 18.85 8.51 14.07
C ASP A 39 17.48 9.06 13.68
N LEU A 40 17.25 9.17 12.36
CA LEU A 40 15.97 9.53 11.81
C LEU A 40 15.02 8.48 12.35
N ASP A 41 14.03 8.96 13.11
CA ASP A 41 13.01 8.19 13.79
C ASP A 41 12.09 7.58 12.71
N THR A 42 12.64 6.66 11.90
CA THR A 42 12.06 6.14 10.65
C THR A 42 10.69 5.52 10.91
N GLN A 43 10.54 4.91 12.08
CA GLN A 43 9.28 4.34 12.55
C GLN A 43 8.23 5.42 12.82
N LYS A 44 8.63 6.58 13.36
CA LYS A 44 7.75 7.74 13.59
C LYS A 44 7.25 8.33 12.28
N GLU A 45 8.10 8.36 11.25
CA GLU A 45 7.74 8.86 9.93
C GLU A 45 6.83 7.90 9.16
N LEU A 46 7.10 6.59 9.24
CA LEU A 46 6.20 5.55 8.73
C LEU A 46 4.83 5.60 9.42
N ASP A 47 4.80 5.84 10.73
CA ASP A 47 3.55 5.92 11.48
C ASP A 47 2.73 7.17 11.12
N ARG A 48 3.38 8.31 10.85
CA ARG A 48 2.72 9.50 10.32
C ARG A 48 1.98 9.22 9.01
N LEU A 49 2.54 8.36 8.16
CA LEU A 49 1.91 7.97 6.88
C LEU A 49 0.78 6.94 7.06
N ARG A 50 0.70 6.26 8.22
CA ARG A 50 -0.35 5.26 8.48
C ARG A 50 -1.69 5.94 8.74
N PHE A 51 -2.75 5.30 8.23
CA PHE A 51 -4.11 5.75 8.45
C PHE A 51 -4.57 5.46 9.89
N HIS A 52 -5.02 6.51 10.57
CA HIS A 52 -5.58 6.45 11.91
C HIS A 52 -7.03 6.93 11.90
N TYR A 53 -7.94 6.20 12.54
CA TYR A 53 -9.31 6.65 12.80
C TYR A 53 -9.49 6.90 14.29
N ARG A 54 -9.67 8.17 14.66
CA ARG A 54 -9.87 8.60 16.07
C ARG A 54 -8.78 8.07 17.02
N GLY A 55 -7.54 8.04 16.56
CA GLY A 55 -6.38 7.58 17.33
C GLY A 55 -6.13 6.07 17.29
N PHE A 56 -6.87 5.31 16.48
CA PHE A 56 -6.69 3.87 16.36
C PHE A 56 -6.27 3.45 14.96
N THR A 57 -5.36 2.49 14.89
CA THR A 57 -4.95 1.87 13.63
C THR A 57 -6.03 0.93 13.11
N LEU A 58 -5.97 0.60 11.81
CA LEU A 58 -6.94 -0.30 11.21
C LEU A 58 -6.91 -1.72 11.83
N GLU A 59 -5.74 -2.16 12.29
CA GLU A 59 -5.56 -3.46 12.93
C GLU A 59 -6.20 -3.50 14.32
N GLU A 60 -6.05 -2.43 15.09
CA GLU A 60 -6.71 -2.26 16.39
C GLU A 60 -8.23 -2.25 16.23
N LEU A 61 -8.75 -1.46 15.28
CA LEU A 61 -10.20 -1.37 15.03
C LEU A 61 -10.83 -2.71 14.67
N LYS A 62 -10.08 -3.64 14.06
CA LYS A 62 -10.53 -5.00 13.75
C LYS A 62 -10.53 -5.93 14.96
N LYS A 63 -9.67 -5.68 15.95
CA LYS A 63 -9.55 -6.48 17.17
C LYS A 63 -10.52 -6.01 18.27
N MET A 64 -10.93 -4.74 18.23
CA MET A 64 -11.86 -4.15 19.19
C MET A 64 -13.22 -4.83 19.21
N ASN A 65 -13.86 -4.80 20.38
CA ASN A 65 -15.26 -5.20 20.50
C ASN A 65 -16.18 -4.17 19.81
N MET A 66 -17.32 -4.63 19.33
CA MET A 66 -18.33 -3.81 18.65
C MET A 66 -18.83 -2.67 19.55
N ASP A 67 -19.05 -2.92 20.84
CA ASP A 67 -19.56 -1.89 21.76
C ASP A 67 -18.58 -0.74 21.96
N GLN A 68 -17.28 -1.04 22.03
CA GLN A 68 -16.22 -0.04 22.10
C GLN A 68 -16.16 0.76 20.79
N PHE A 69 -16.24 0.08 19.65
CA PHE A 69 -16.29 0.73 18.34
C PHE A 69 -17.50 1.68 18.21
N ILE A 70 -18.68 1.29 18.71
CA ILE A 70 -19.89 2.12 18.70
C ILE A 70 -19.70 3.44 19.48
N GLN A 71 -18.92 3.43 20.56
CA GLN A 71 -18.59 4.63 21.32
C GLN A 71 -17.68 5.58 20.55
N LEU A 72 -16.80 5.05 19.69
CA LEU A 72 -15.96 5.86 18.82
C LEU A 72 -16.76 6.52 17.69
N LEU A 73 -17.86 5.92 17.23
CA LEU A 73 -18.64 6.46 16.11
C LEU A 73 -19.33 7.80 16.42
N PRO A 74 -19.57 8.65 15.40
CA PRO A 74 -20.35 9.89 15.55
C PRO A 74 -21.82 9.60 15.90
N ALA A 75 -22.50 10.61 16.46
CA ALA A 75 -23.85 10.48 17.03
C ALA A 75 -24.88 9.84 16.08
N ARG A 76 -24.87 10.19 14.78
CA ARG A 76 -25.77 9.62 13.77
C ARG A 76 -25.58 8.11 13.63
N ALA A 77 -24.34 7.67 13.44
CA ALA A 77 -24.01 6.25 13.26
C ALA A 77 -24.34 5.45 14.52
N ARG A 78 -24.03 6.00 15.70
CA ARG A 78 -24.39 5.42 16.99
C ARG A 78 -25.91 5.25 17.14
N ARG A 79 -26.70 6.26 16.76
CA ARG A 79 -28.18 6.21 16.78
C ARG A 79 -28.71 5.11 15.87
N SER A 80 -28.16 4.95 14.66
CA SER A 80 -28.56 3.89 13.73
C SER A 80 -28.31 2.50 14.33
N LEU A 81 -27.14 2.28 14.93
CA LEU A 81 -26.79 0.98 15.53
C LEU A 81 -27.60 0.68 16.80
N ARG A 82 -27.86 1.68 17.66
CA ARG A 82 -28.69 1.50 18.86
C ARG A 82 -30.15 1.17 18.55
N ARG A 83 -30.68 1.67 17.42
CA ARG A 83 -32.03 1.31 16.94
C ARG A 83 -32.08 -0.09 16.31
N GLY A 84 -30.94 -0.63 15.92
CA GLY A 84 -30.79 -1.96 15.32
C GLY A 84 -30.73 -1.92 13.78
N LEU A 85 -30.16 -2.99 13.23
CA LEU A 85 -29.99 -3.16 11.78
C LEU A 85 -31.27 -3.72 11.14
N PRO A 86 -31.88 -3.07 10.13
CA PRO A 86 -32.97 -3.66 9.37
C PRO A 86 -32.58 -4.99 8.68
N PRO A 87 -33.55 -5.87 8.37
CA PRO A 87 -33.27 -7.18 7.78
C PRO A 87 -32.46 -7.14 6.48
N ARG A 88 -32.62 -6.09 5.66
CA ARG A 88 -31.86 -5.89 4.42
C ARG A 88 -30.36 -5.76 4.68
N GLN A 89 -29.99 -5.00 5.70
CA GLN A 89 -28.60 -4.82 6.13
C GLN A 89 -28.02 -6.11 6.71
N LYS A 90 -28.81 -6.86 7.49
CA LYS A 90 -28.39 -8.18 8.02
C LYS A 90 -28.03 -9.17 6.90
N LYS A 91 -28.88 -9.26 5.86
CA LYS A 91 -28.60 -10.11 4.68
C LYS A 91 -27.33 -9.67 3.95
N LEU A 92 -27.09 -8.36 3.83
CA LEU A 92 -25.85 -7.85 3.24
C LEU A 92 -24.63 -8.24 4.07
N LEU A 93 -24.72 -8.12 5.39
CA LEU A 93 -23.64 -8.49 6.33
C LEU A 93 -23.25 -9.97 6.20
N GLU A 94 -24.24 -10.85 6.04
CA GLU A 94 -24.01 -12.28 5.80
C GLU A 94 -23.28 -12.53 4.46
N ARG A 95 -23.70 -11.85 3.39
CA ARG A 95 -23.02 -11.91 2.08
C ARG A 95 -21.58 -11.42 2.18
N LEU A 96 -21.36 -10.30 2.87
CA LEU A 96 -20.02 -9.74 3.07
C LEU A 96 -19.11 -10.68 3.86
N ARG A 97 -19.62 -11.38 4.88
CA ARG A 97 -18.85 -12.41 5.60
C ARG A 97 -18.45 -13.58 4.70
N ARG A 98 -19.31 -13.97 3.75
CA ARG A 98 -18.96 -14.98 2.73
C ARG A 98 -17.88 -14.45 1.78
N SER A 99 -18.03 -13.22 1.30
CA SER A 99 -17.04 -12.55 0.44
C SER A 99 -15.69 -12.38 1.13
N TYR A 100 -15.67 -12.03 2.43
CA TYR A 100 -14.45 -11.93 3.22
C TYR A 100 -13.69 -13.25 3.33
N ARG A 101 -14.40 -14.35 3.58
CA ARG A 101 -13.79 -15.69 3.59
C ARG A 101 -13.29 -16.12 2.21
N ALA A 102 -14.00 -15.76 1.15
CA ALA A 102 -13.54 -16.01 -0.22
C ALA A 102 -12.29 -15.19 -0.56
N LYS A 103 -12.23 -13.93 -0.11
CA LYS A 103 -11.06 -13.07 -0.30
C LYS A 103 -9.83 -13.61 0.41
N LYS A 104 -9.98 -14.16 1.63
CA LYS A 104 -8.89 -14.85 2.33
C LYS A 104 -8.34 -16.06 1.55
N ARG A 105 -9.15 -16.66 0.67
CA ARG A 105 -8.75 -17.75 -0.24
C ARG A 105 -8.25 -17.24 -1.61
N GLY A 106 -8.03 -15.93 -1.76
CA GLY A 106 -7.55 -15.31 -3.00
C GLY A 106 -8.63 -15.04 -4.05
N LYS A 107 -9.92 -15.22 -3.74
CA LYS A 107 -11.02 -14.95 -4.68
C LYS A 107 -11.71 -13.63 -4.34
N ASP A 108 -11.61 -12.67 -5.25
CA ASP A 108 -12.33 -11.41 -5.15
C ASP A 108 -13.76 -11.57 -5.66
N ILE A 109 -14.73 -11.44 -4.74
CA ILE A 109 -16.16 -11.45 -5.08
C ILE A 109 -16.71 -10.04 -4.94
N VAL A 110 -17.32 -9.54 -6.01
CA VAL A 110 -18.06 -8.26 -5.97
C VAL A 110 -19.44 -8.50 -5.37
N THR A 111 -19.72 -7.86 -4.23
CA THR A 111 -21.01 -7.99 -3.55
C THR A 111 -21.94 -6.87 -4.01
N ARG A 112 -22.90 -7.22 -4.89
CA ARG A 112 -23.89 -6.26 -5.41
C ARG A 112 -24.97 -5.91 -4.37
N THR A 113 -25.24 -4.62 -4.17
CA THR A 113 -26.22 -4.13 -3.18
C THR A 113 -26.87 -2.81 -3.56
N HIS A 114 -28.15 -2.66 -3.22
CA HIS A 114 -28.88 -1.37 -3.26
C HIS A 114 -28.90 -0.66 -1.90
N VAL A 115 -28.35 -1.29 -0.85
CA VAL A 115 -28.41 -0.79 0.54
C VAL A 115 -27.31 0.25 0.75
N ARG A 116 -27.62 1.51 0.44
CA ARG A 116 -26.68 2.66 0.54
C ARG A 116 -26.62 3.29 1.92
N ASP A 117 -27.56 2.94 2.79
CA ASP A 117 -27.75 3.44 4.15
C ASP A 117 -26.90 2.68 5.20
N MET A 118 -26.19 1.63 4.77
CA MET A 118 -25.37 0.79 5.64
C MET A 118 -24.08 1.51 6.08
N LEU A 119 -23.75 1.40 7.37
CA LEU A 119 -22.48 1.86 7.91
C LEU A 119 -21.35 0.90 7.51
N ILE A 120 -20.19 1.46 7.20
CA ILE A 120 -18.97 0.69 6.92
C ILE A 120 -18.36 0.24 8.25
N PHE A 121 -18.24 -1.07 8.43
CA PHE A 121 -17.56 -1.64 9.59
C PHE A 121 -16.09 -1.97 9.26
N PRO A 122 -15.21 -2.07 10.28
CA PRO A 122 -13.80 -2.44 10.08
C PRO A 122 -13.62 -3.79 9.35
N GLU A 123 -14.55 -4.73 9.52
CA GLU A 123 -14.58 -6.02 8.83
C GLU A 123 -14.79 -5.91 7.30
N MET A 124 -15.39 -4.81 6.83
CA MET A 124 -15.74 -4.62 5.43
C MET A 124 -14.58 -4.04 4.61
N VAL A 125 -13.53 -3.55 5.27
CA VAL A 125 -12.42 -2.89 4.59
C VAL A 125 -11.67 -3.88 3.70
N GLY A 126 -11.53 -3.50 2.44
CA GLY A 126 -10.90 -4.31 1.39
C GLY A 126 -11.88 -5.19 0.60
N LEU A 127 -13.17 -5.21 0.91
CA LEU A 127 -14.15 -5.89 0.06
C LEU A 127 -14.59 -5.00 -1.10
N LYS A 128 -14.89 -5.63 -2.25
CA LYS A 128 -15.45 -4.94 -3.42
C LYS A 128 -16.98 -4.94 -3.32
N ILE A 129 -17.57 -3.75 -3.22
CA ILE A 129 -19.02 -3.53 -3.13
C ILE A 129 -19.45 -2.72 -4.34
N GLY A 130 -20.57 -3.10 -4.97
CA GLY A 130 -21.13 -2.39 -6.13
C GLY A 130 -22.62 -2.62 -6.28
#